data_AF-X1QRD3-F1
#
_entry.id   AF-X1QRD3-F1
#
_cell.length_a   1.000
_cell.length_b   1.000
_cell.length_c   1.000
_cell.angle_alpha   90.00
_cell.angle_beta   90.00
_cell.angle_gamma   90.00
#
_symmetry.space_group_name_H-M   'P 1'
#
loop_
_entity.id
_entity.type
_entity.pdbx_description
1 polymer ?
#
loop_
_entity_poly.entity_id
_entity_poly.type
_entity_poly.pdbx_seq_one_letter_code
_entity_poly.pdbx_strand_id
1 'polypeptide(L)'
;IKNIFLFYIILFNEIKVPWLIAKKLYGFIRNDKNHIWAYLLYNATGVRKMKETMDGVDLIIGNPPWLTINSILSYNYKEKVKQVSKDLDVYMGGKHAPNTELCSIFFYKTTELYLRNNGRIFFVATAAIETGEQHSKFRMLNGFKDVVMWKFKEDVFRIHNICIGASKGNKPVSERLNIDTTVFNVINKNKTWEFEIDENVIYVPYNFNTIIEDNEAKRLIPRRNLTKLLPMGESHYKQNFNRGADLIPRNFFFIKIIDDKIIPDKSLLQHKPWNFYFVEEYDIEEKYIFNVCKSTELVPFYLLDVNQCFLPIEREDFNYHE
;
A
#
# COMPACT_ATOMS: atom_id res chain seq x y z
N ILE A 1 -21.80 22.48 2.88
CA ILE A 1 -21.64 21.28 3.73
C ILE A 1 -22.57 21.46 4.91
N LYS A 2 -23.69 20.72 4.97
CA LYS A 2 -24.72 20.87 6.01
C LYS A 2 -24.56 19.86 7.16
N ASN A 3 -23.91 18.72 6.93
CA ASN A 3 -23.72 17.65 7.91
C ASN A 3 -22.30 17.07 7.82
N ILE A 4 -21.53 17.09 8.93
CA ILE A 4 -20.17 16.53 9.05
C ILE A 4 -20.21 15.38 10.06
N PHE A 5 -19.62 14.23 9.72
CA PHE A 5 -19.55 13.08 10.62
C PHE A 5 -18.11 12.56 10.79
N LEU A 6 -17.69 12.38 12.05
CA LEU A 6 -16.42 11.74 12.42
C LEU A 6 -16.64 10.25 12.67
N PHE A 7 -15.97 9.38 11.91
CA PHE A 7 -16.13 7.93 12.01
C PHE A 7 -14.96 7.26 12.74
N TYR A 8 -15.24 6.54 13.84
CA TYR A 8 -14.38 5.44 14.31
C TYR A 8 -15.24 4.23 14.66
N ILE A 9 -15.18 3.19 13.82
CA ILE A 9 -15.64 1.80 14.05
C ILE A 9 -17.13 1.67 14.43
N ILE A 10 -17.99 1.14 13.54
CA ILE A 10 -18.39 -0.28 13.53
C ILE A 10 -18.97 -0.65 12.14
N LEU A 11 -18.48 -1.77 11.56
CA LEU A 11 -19.08 -2.47 10.41
C LEU A 11 -20.21 -3.40 10.88
N PHE A 12 -21.38 -2.87 11.25
CA PHE A 12 -22.58 -3.70 11.45
C PHE A 12 -23.84 -2.89 11.16
N ASN A 13 -24.40 -3.10 9.98
CA ASN A 13 -25.69 -2.52 9.57
C ASN A 13 -26.88 -3.49 9.71
N GLU A 14 -26.63 -4.73 10.13
CA GLU A 14 -27.67 -5.78 10.24
C GLU A 14 -28.02 -6.17 11.68
N ILE A 15 -27.32 -5.65 12.67
CA ILE A 15 -27.66 -5.93 14.06
C ILE A 15 -28.69 -4.87 14.47
N LYS A 16 -29.96 -5.26 14.67
CA LYS A 16 -30.80 -4.61 15.69
C LYS A 16 -29.89 -4.57 16.91
N VAL A 17 -29.37 -3.41 17.35
CA VAL A 17 -28.62 -3.35 18.61
C VAL A 17 -29.64 -3.82 19.64
N PRO A 18 -29.58 -5.10 20.08
CA PRO A 18 -30.63 -5.63 20.90
C PRO A 18 -30.58 -4.77 22.16
N TRP A 19 -31.73 -4.42 22.71
CA TRP A 19 -31.79 -3.68 23.97
C TRP A 19 -30.83 -4.28 25.02
N LEU A 20 -30.61 -5.59 24.98
CA LEU A 20 -29.57 -6.30 25.74
C LEU A 20 -28.13 -5.79 25.55
N ILE A 21 -27.67 -5.53 24.32
CA ILE A 21 -26.32 -4.98 24.07
C ILE A 21 -26.24 -3.54 24.56
N ALA A 22 -27.25 -2.72 24.24
CA ALA A 22 -27.30 -1.33 24.71
C ALA A 22 -27.32 -1.25 26.25
N LYS A 23 -28.11 -2.10 26.91
CA LYS A 23 -28.17 -2.23 28.36
C LYS A 23 -26.85 -2.71 28.96
N LYS A 24 -26.16 -3.64 28.30
CA LYS A 24 -24.85 -4.15 28.75
C LYS A 24 -23.76 -3.08 28.63
N LEU A 25 -23.71 -2.35 27.52
CA LEU A 25 -22.82 -1.20 27.33
C LEU A 25 -23.11 -0.09 28.35
N TYR A 26 -24.38 0.26 28.55
CA TYR A 26 -24.81 1.22 29.57
C TYR A 26 -24.42 0.78 30.99
N GLY A 27 -24.51 -0.52 31.29
CA GLY A 27 -24.02 -1.09 32.53
C GLY A 27 -22.50 -0.94 32.72
N PHE A 28 -21.71 -1.02 31.65
CA PHE A 28 -20.27 -0.74 31.73
C PHE A 28 -19.95 0.74 31.92
N ILE A 29 -20.73 1.65 31.33
CA ILE A 29 -20.62 3.09 31.54
C ILE A 29 -20.89 3.45 33.01
N ARG A 30 -21.98 2.92 33.60
CA ARG A 30 -22.32 3.18 35.01
C ARG A 30 -21.30 2.66 36.02
N ASN A 31 -20.52 1.65 35.64
CA ASN A 31 -19.50 1.05 36.51
C ASN A 31 -18.10 1.63 36.25
N ASP A 32 -18.01 2.81 35.63
CA ASP A 32 -16.77 3.55 35.33
C ASP A 32 -15.71 2.77 34.54
N LYS A 33 -16.13 1.77 33.75
CA LYS A 33 -15.23 0.81 33.12
C LYS A 33 -14.52 1.33 31.86
N ASN A 34 -14.34 2.65 31.69
CA ASN A 34 -13.77 3.37 30.52
C ASN A 34 -14.83 4.06 29.64
N HIS A 35 -14.55 5.32 29.23
CA HIS A 35 -15.38 6.15 28.35
C HIS A 35 -15.64 5.54 26.97
N ILE A 36 -14.83 4.56 26.55
CA ILE A 36 -15.01 3.83 25.29
C ILE A 36 -16.38 3.16 25.15
N TRP A 37 -17.03 2.76 26.25
CA TRP A 37 -18.34 2.12 26.20
C TRP A 37 -19.46 3.10 25.84
N ALA A 38 -19.36 4.35 26.32
CA ALA A 38 -20.26 5.43 25.95
C ALA A 38 -20.10 5.75 24.46
N TYR A 39 -18.85 5.82 24.00
CA TYR A 39 -18.52 6.04 22.60
C TYR A 39 -19.10 4.94 21.68
N LEU A 40 -18.89 3.66 22.02
CA LEU A 40 -19.41 2.52 21.26
C LEU A 40 -20.94 2.51 21.23
N LEU A 41 -21.60 2.84 22.33
CA LEU A 41 -23.06 2.93 22.40
C LEU A 41 -23.61 4.06 21.52
N TYR A 42 -22.94 5.21 21.53
CA TYR A 42 -23.31 6.37 20.71
C TYR A 42 -23.12 6.07 19.21
N ASN A 43 -22.02 5.42 18.84
CA ASN A 43 -21.80 5.02 17.45
C ASN A 43 -22.82 3.97 16.99
N ALA A 44 -23.09 2.95 17.81
CA ALA A 44 -24.02 1.89 17.44
C ALA A 44 -25.46 2.40 17.24
N THR A 45 -25.88 3.44 17.98
CA THR A 45 -27.24 3.99 17.92
C THR A 45 -27.35 5.20 16.98
N GLY A 46 -26.40 6.13 17.04
CA GLY A 46 -26.36 7.34 16.22
C GLY A 46 -26.17 7.04 14.74
N VAL A 47 -25.24 6.15 14.39
CA VAL A 47 -24.98 5.78 12.98
C VAL A 47 -26.20 5.12 12.34
N ARG A 48 -26.92 4.29 13.10
CA ARG A 48 -28.17 3.68 12.64
C ARG A 48 -29.26 4.72 12.43
N LYS A 49 -29.51 5.57 13.44
CA LYS A 49 -30.55 6.60 13.35
C LYS A 49 -30.28 7.55 12.20
N MET A 50 -29.02 7.91 11.94
CA MET A 50 -28.66 8.70 10.75
C MET A 50 -29.03 7.99 9.45
N LYS A 51 -28.69 6.70 9.29
CA LYS A 51 -29.09 5.94 8.10
C LYS A 51 -30.62 5.89 7.91
N GLU A 52 -31.38 5.79 9.00
CA GLU A 52 -32.84 5.69 8.96
C GLU A 52 -33.54 7.05 8.75
N THR A 53 -32.90 8.16 9.13
CA THR A 53 -33.54 9.50 9.17
C THR A 53 -32.94 10.51 8.19
N MET A 54 -31.78 10.22 7.60
CA MET A 54 -31.08 11.11 6.69
C MET A 54 -30.83 10.41 5.36
N ASP A 55 -30.94 11.15 4.25
CA ASP A 55 -30.58 10.71 2.90
C ASP A 55 -29.05 10.75 2.67
N GLY A 56 -28.29 10.27 3.66
CA GLY A 56 -26.83 10.35 3.72
C GLY A 56 -26.26 11.70 4.17
N VAL A 57 -24.94 11.72 4.41
CA VAL A 57 -24.17 12.89 4.83
C VAL A 57 -23.39 13.51 3.68
N ASP A 58 -23.04 14.78 3.83
CA ASP A 58 -22.27 15.55 2.85
C ASP A 58 -20.78 15.24 2.90
N LEU A 59 -20.28 14.93 4.10
CA LEU A 59 -18.87 14.81 4.41
C LEU A 59 -18.63 13.75 5.48
N ILE A 60 -17.78 12.77 5.16
CA ILE A 60 -17.23 11.80 6.10
C ILE A 60 -15.75 12.14 6.30
N ILE A 61 -15.33 12.32 7.56
CA ILE A 61 -13.91 12.43 7.92
C ILE A 61 -13.61 11.34 8.95
N GLY A 62 -12.46 10.70 8.87
CA GLY A 62 -12.11 9.66 9.84
C GLY A 62 -10.67 9.21 9.79
N ASN A 63 -10.29 8.45 10.80
CA ASN A 63 -9.04 7.73 10.86
C ASN A 63 -9.40 6.25 11.11
N PRO A 64 -9.72 5.49 10.05
CA PRO A 64 -10.12 4.09 10.16
C PRO A 64 -9.00 3.23 10.78
N PRO A 65 -9.33 2.03 11.27
CA PRO A 65 -8.33 1.14 11.86
C PRO A 65 -7.24 0.74 10.86
N TRP A 66 -5.98 0.94 11.24
CA TRP A 66 -4.79 0.50 10.50
C TRP A 66 -4.40 -0.93 10.88
N LEU A 67 -5.32 -1.85 10.61
CA LEU A 67 -5.17 -3.28 10.89
C LEU A 67 -5.47 -4.08 9.63
N THR A 68 -4.98 -5.31 9.56
CA THR A 68 -5.32 -6.25 8.49
C THR A 68 -6.44 -7.19 8.92
N ILE A 69 -7.09 -7.84 7.95
CA ILE A 69 -8.07 -8.90 8.23
C ILE A 69 -7.46 -9.96 9.17
N ASN A 70 -6.18 -10.28 9.03
CA ASN A 70 -5.55 -11.31 9.86
C ASN A 70 -5.47 -10.94 11.35
N SER A 71 -5.38 -9.65 11.67
CA SER A 71 -5.37 -9.15 13.06
C SER A 71 -6.69 -9.37 13.81
N ILE A 72 -7.78 -9.75 13.11
CA ILE A 72 -9.06 -10.07 13.74
C ILE A 72 -8.97 -11.41 14.47
N LEU A 73 -9.19 -11.41 15.80
CA LEU A 73 -9.11 -12.63 16.62
C LEU A 73 -10.32 -13.56 16.44
N SER A 74 -11.52 -12.99 16.29
CA SER A 74 -12.75 -13.78 16.13
C SER A 74 -12.88 -14.35 14.71
N TYR A 75 -12.87 -15.67 14.58
CA TYR A 75 -13.01 -16.35 13.30
C TYR A 75 -14.29 -15.97 12.56
N ASN A 76 -15.44 -16.03 13.25
CA ASN A 76 -16.74 -15.69 12.66
C ASN A 76 -16.80 -14.24 12.20
N TYR A 77 -16.15 -13.32 12.92
CA TYR A 77 -16.09 -11.92 12.49
C TYR A 77 -15.12 -11.72 11.32
N LYS A 78 -13.97 -12.39 11.35
CA LYS A 78 -12.98 -12.38 10.26
C LYS A 78 -13.61 -12.82 8.93
N GLU A 79 -14.36 -13.92 8.92
CA GLU A 79 -15.02 -14.41 7.70
C GLU A 79 -16.10 -13.44 7.19
N LYS A 80 -16.84 -12.76 8.09
CA LYS A 80 -17.77 -11.70 7.68
C LYS A 80 -17.06 -10.52 7.04
N VAL A 81 -15.99 -10.03 7.65
CA VAL A 81 -15.20 -8.91 7.10
C VAL A 81 -14.58 -9.30 5.76
N LYS A 82 -14.11 -10.54 5.64
CA LYS A 82 -13.59 -11.10 4.39
C LYS A 82 -14.67 -11.15 3.31
N GLN A 83 -15.90 -11.57 3.63
CA GLN A 83 -17.00 -11.54 2.67
C GLN A 83 -17.30 -10.11 2.21
N VAL A 84 -17.43 -9.17 3.16
CA VAL A 84 -17.62 -7.74 2.84
C VAL A 84 -16.51 -7.21 1.94
N SER A 85 -15.25 -7.59 2.17
CA SER A 85 -14.13 -7.16 1.31
C SER A 85 -14.21 -7.70 -0.12
N LYS A 86 -14.79 -8.89 -0.31
CA LYS A 86 -15.04 -9.46 -1.64
C LYS A 86 -16.19 -8.75 -2.34
N ASP A 87 -17.28 -8.49 -1.61
CA ASP A 87 -18.47 -7.83 -2.15
C ASP A 87 -18.16 -6.39 -2.62
N LEU A 88 -17.21 -5.72 -1.95
CA LEU A 88 -16.72 -4.39 -2.33
C LEU A 88 -15.63 -4.42 -3.41
N ASP A 89 -15.23 -5.61 -3.89
CA ASP A 89 -14.10 -5.84 -4.80
C ASP A 89 -12.78 -5.16 -4.37
N VAL A 90 -12.47 -5.23 -3.07
CA VAL A 90 -11.18 -4.73 -2.52
C VAL A 90 -10.28 -5.86 -2.01
N TYR A 91 -10.72 -7.11 -2.18
CA TYR A 91 -9.99 -8.30 -1.73
C TYR A 91 -9.04 -8.84 -2.83
N MET A 92 -7.74 -8.86 -2.54
CA MET A 92 -6.67 -9.26 -3.49
C MET A 92 -6.48 -10.77 -3.65
N GLY A 93 -7.01 -11.61 -2.74
CA GLY A 93 -6.80 -13.06 -2.81
C GLY A 93 -5.34 -13.52 -2.66
N GLY A 94 -5.08 -14.81 -2.92
CA GLY A 94 -3.74 -15.40 -2.94
C GLY A 94 -2.88 -15.10 -1.70
N LYS A 95 -1.59 -14.80 -1.92
CA LYS A 95 -0.61 -14.48 -0.86
C LYS A 95 -0.91 -13.16 -0.12
N HIS A 96 -1.74 -12.28 -0.69
CA HIS A 96 -2.08 -10.96 -0.12
C HIS A 96 -3.40 -10.94 0.65
N ALA A 97 -4.24 -11.97 0.50
CA ALA A 97 -5.48 -12.17 1.23
C ALA A 97 -5.40 -11.79 2.73
N PRO A 98 -4.45 -12.31 3.52
CA PRO A 98 -4.37 -11.99 4.95
C PRO A 98 -4.01 -10.52 5.24
N ASN A 99 -3.37 -9.84 4.30
CA ASN A 99 -2.84 -8.49 4.45
C ASN A 99 -3.80 -7.40 3.94
N THR A 100 -5.01 -7.76 3.48
CA THR A 100 -6.02 -6.76 3.12
C THR A 100 -6.30 -5.86 4.33
N GLU A 101 -6.06 -4.56 4.19
CA GLU A 101 -6.22 -3.60 5.29
C GLU A 101 -7.68 -3.20 5.48
N LEU A 102 -8.09 -3.08 6.75
CA LEU A 102 -9.43 -2.65 7.12
C LEU A 102 -9.73 -1.23 6.63
N CYS A 103 -8.72 -0.35 6.54
CA CYS A 103 -8.88 1.01 6.02
C CYS A 103 -9.60 1.03 4.65
N SER A 104 -9.18 0.17 3.72
CA SER A 104 -9.80 0.07 2.39
C SER A 104 -11.26 -0.39 2.45
N ILE A 105 -11.57 -1.35 3.33
CA ILE A 105 -12.94 -1.85 3.54
C ILE A 105 -13.82 -0.74 4.14
N PHE A 106 -13.31 -0.02 5.13
CA PHE A 106 -14.03 1.08 5.78
C PHE A 106 -14.30 2.22 4.80
N PHE A 107 -13.34 2.59 3.96
CA PHE A 107 -13.49 3.67 2.98
C PHE A 107 -14.67 3.42 2.04
N TYR A 108 -14.75 2.20 1.48
CA TYR A 108 -15.85 1.78 0.63
C TYR A 108 -17.16 1.61 1.40
N LYS A 109 -17.15 0.90 2.53
CA LYS A 109 -18.39 0.57 3.21
C LYS A 109 -19.05 1.80 3.84
N THR A 110 -18.27 2.73 4.40
CA THR A 110 -18.85 3.97 4.94
C THR A 110 -19.42 4.86 3.83
N THR A 111 -18.80 4.88 2.65
CA THR A 111 -19.32 5.54 1.45
C THR A 111 -20.64 4.93 0.97
N GLU A 112 -20.71 3.60 0.88
CA GLU A 112 -21.92 2.88 0.47
C GLU A 112 -23.08 3.18 1.43
N LEU A 113 -22.82 3.12 2.74
CA LEU A 113 -23.85 3.17 3.77
C LEU A 113 -24.31 4.57 4.16
N TYR A 114 -23.41 5.55 4.13
CA TYR A 114 -23.66 6.84 4.79
C TYR A 114 -23.43 8.05 3.89
N LEU A 115 -22.62 7.96 2.83
CA LEU A 115 -22.31 9.12 2.00
C LEU A 115 -23.38 9.28 0.91
N ARG A 116 -23.96 10.48 0.81
CA ARG A 116 -24.89 10.79 -0.29
C ARG A 116 -24.14 10.96 -1.62
N ASN A 117 -24.86 10.95 -2.75
CA ASN A 117 -24.26 11.23 -4.05
C ASN A 117 -23.59 12.62 -4.07
N ASN A 118 -22.39 12.70 -4.65
CA ASN A 118 -21.52 13.89 -4.62
C ASN A 118 -21.05 14.33 -3.22
N GLY A 119 -21.36 13.57 -2.15
CA GLY A 119 -20.73 13.73 -0.85
C GLY A 119 -19.25 13.38 -0.91
N ARG A 120 -18.46 13.90 0.03
CA ARG A 120 -17.01 13.70 0.10
C ARG A 120 -16.60 12.84 1.29
N ILE A 121 -15.56 12.06 1.13
CA ILE A 121 -14.93 11.28 2.18
C ILE A 121 -13.45 11.63 2.25
N PHE A 122 -12.90 11.75 3.46
CA PHE A 122 -11.47 11.97 3.72
C PHE A 122 -11.02 11.08 4.87
N PHE A 123 -10.09 10.15 4.60
CA PHE A 123 -9.51 9.29 5.62
C PHE A 123 -8.00 9.48 5.75
N VAL A 124 -7.52 9.51 6.99
CA VAL A 124 -6.11 9.28 7.28
C VAL A 124 -5.84 7.79 7.19
N ALA A 125 -4.87 7.39 6.38
CA ALA A 125 -4.53 6.01 6.12
C ALA A 125 -3.01 5.78 6.22
N THR A 126 -2.62 4.52 6.30
CA THR A 126 -1.22 4.12 6.11
C THR A 126 -0.79 4.48 4.68
N ALA A 127 0.46 4.91 4.52
CA ALA A 127 1.03 5.20 3.20
C ALA A 127 1.14 3.94 2.31
N ALA A 128 0.91 2.74 2.87
CA ALA A 128 0.84 1.50 2.12
C ALA A 128 -0.26 1.52 1.03
N ILE A 129 -1.29 2.35 1.17
CA ILE A 129 -2.27 2.59 0.11
C ILE A 129 -1.61 3.04 -1.20
N GLU A 130 -0.50 3.78 -1.15
CA GLU A 130 0.22 4.26 -2.34
C GLU A 130 0.94 3.12 -3.06
N THR A 131 1.58 2.20 -2.33
CA THR A 131 2.60 1.29 -2.88
C THR A 131 2.30 -0.20 -2.70
N GLY A 132 1.58 -0.59 -1.64
CA GLY A 132 1.41 -1.99 -1.25
C GLY A 132 0.51 -2.75 -2.21
N GLU A 133 0.93 -3.93 -2.65
CA GLU A 133 0.16 -4.81 -3.56
C GLU A 133 -1.20 -5.20 -2.97
N GLN A 134 -1.32 -5.27 -1.64
CA GLN A 134 -2.59 -5.57 -0.96
C GLN A 134 -3.70 -4.54 -1.22
N HIS A 135 -3.36 -3.35 -1.73
CA HIS A 135 -4.32 -2.29 -2.05
C HIS A 135 -4.57 -2.11 -3.55
N SER A 136 -4.08 -2.99 -4.43
CA SER A 136 -4.16 -2.72 -5.88
C SER A 136 -5.59 -2.60 -6.41
N LYS A 137 -6.51 -3.43 -5.91
CA LYS A 137 -7.93 -3.30 -6.19
C LYS A 137 -8.56 -2.06 -5.57
N PHE A 138 -8.21 -1.73 -4.33
CA PHE A 138 -8.68 -0.50 -3.67
C PHE A 138 -8.28 0.75 -4.47
N ARG A 139 -7.05 0.80 -4.99
CA ARG A 139 -6.54 1.91 -5.80
C ARG A 139 -7.25 2.08 -7.14
N MET A 140 -8.07 1.13 -7.58
CA MET A 140 -8.95 1.35 -8.73
C MET A 140 -9.99 2.44 -8.45
N LEU A 141 -10.33 2.67 -7.17
CA LEU A 141 -11.24 3.73 -6.70
C LEU A 141 -12.59 3.71 -7.43
N ASN A 142 -13.06 2.52 -7.82
CA ASN A 142 -14.38 2.32 -8.43
C ASN A 142 -15.49 2.97 -7.59
N GLY A 143 -16.41 3.71 -8.22
CA GLY A 143 -17.49 4.41 -7.51
C GLY A 143 -17.09 5.73 -6.85
N PHE A 144 -15.88 6.23 -7.15
CA PHE A 144 -15.42 7.57 -6.76
C PHE A 144 -15.06 8.46 -7.94
N LYS A 145 -15.04 9.77 -7.68
CA LYS A 145 -14.53 10.83 -8.57
C LYS A 145 -13.86 11.93 -7.74
N ASP A 146 -13.14 12.84 -8.41
CA ASP A 146 -12.48 13.98 -7.77
C ASP A 146 -11.58 13.53 -6.61
N VAL A 147 -10.69 12.57 -6.92
CA VAL A 147 -9.80 11.93 -5.96
C VAL A 147 -8.63 12.85 -5.66
N VAL A 148 -8.37 13.06 -4.38
CA VAL A 148 -7.22 13.82 -3.89
C VAL A 148 -6.41 12.99 -2.91
N MET A 149 -5.11 13.25 -2.85
CA MET A 149 -4.22 12.65 -1.87
C MET A 149 -3.37 13.73 -1.21
N TRP A 150 -3.22 13.68 0.10
CA TRP A 150 -2.29 14.55 0.83
C TRP A 150 -1.17 13.71 1.42
N LYS A 151 0.06 14.06 1.05
CA LYS A 151 1.28 13.45 1.56
C LYS A 151 1.98 14.41 2.49
N PHE A 152 2.70 13.86 3.45
CA PHE A 152 3.43 14.63 4.45
C PHE A 152 4.92 14.25 4.31
N LYS A 153 5.82 15.24 4.21
CA LYS A 153 7.27 14.94 4.16
C LYS A 153 7.77 14.35 5.46
N GLU A 154 7.17 14.76 6.57
CA GLU A 154 7.40 14.21 7.90
C GLU A 154 6.10 13.57 8.40
N ASP A 155 6.22 12.41 9.05
CA ASP A 155 5.05 11.67 9.51
C ASP A 155 4.35 12.37 10.68
N VAL A 156 3.04 12.55 10.54
CA VAL A 156 2.19 13.16 11.57
C VAL A 156 1.86 12.13 12.67
N PHE A 157 1.83 10.85 12.31
CA PHE A 157 1.64 9.73 13.21
C PHE A 157 2.90 8.87 13.28
N ARG A 158 2.98 7.98 14.28
CA ARG A 158 4.12 7.05 14.39
C ARG A 158 4.27 6.10 13.20
N ILE A 159 3.18 5.85 12.47
CA ILE A 159 3.15 4.98 11.29
C ILE A 159 3.07 5.89 10.08
N HIS A 160 3.89 5.59 9.07
CA HIS A 160 3.94 6.35 7.82
C HIS A 160 2.54 6.52 7.21
N ASN A 161 2.11 7.77 7.05
CA ASN A 161 0.69 8.08 6.83
C ASN A 161 0.46 9.07 5.68
N ILE A 162 -0.74 8.98 5.09
CA ILE A 162 -1.27 9.91 4.09
C ILE A 162 -2.73 10.24 4.43
N CYS A 163 -3.29 11.26 3.79
CA CYS A 163 -4.74 11.46 3.72
C CYS A 163 -5.20 11.13 2.31
N ILE A 164 -6.27 10.37 2.17
CA ILE A 164 -6.94 10.12 0.89
C ILE A 164 -8.36 10.66 0.94
N GLY A 165 -8.72 11.43 -0.08
CA GLY A 165 -10.04 12.05 -0.22
C GLY A 165 -10.67 11.73 -1.57
N ALA A 166 -12.00 11.62 -1.61
CA ALA A 166 -12.74 11.46 -2.86
C ALA A 166 -14.20 11.89 -2.73
N SER A 167 -14.86 12.10 -3.86
CA SER A 167 -16.32 12.31 -3.93
C SER A 167 -17.04 11.05 -4.41
N LYS A 168 -18.22 10.75 -3.84
CA LYS A 168 -19.08 9.65 -4.32
C LYS A 168 -19.62 9.97 -5.71
N GLY A 169 -19.42 9.07 -6.66
CA GLY A 169 -19.81 9.23 -8.06
C GLY A 169 -18.81 8.50 -8.96
N ASN A 170 -18.97 8.51 -10.27
CA ASN A 170 -18.04 7.79 -11.14
C ASN A 170 -17.41 8.74 -12.17
N LYS A 171 -16.15 8.47 -12.51
CA LYS A 171 -15.42 9.05 -13.65
C LYS A 171 -14.74 7.91 -14.42
N PRO A 172 -14.44 8.09 -15.72
CA PRO A 172 -13.61 7.16 -16.47
C PRO A 172 -12.31 6.86 -15.73
N VAL A 173 -11.79 5.63 -15.83
CA VAL A 173 -10.56 5.19 -15.14
C VAL A 173 -9.39 6.14 -15.44
N SER A 174 -9.27 6.58 -16.69
CA SER A 174 -8.24 7.52 -17.15
C SER A 174 -8.30 8.86 -16.42
N GLU A 175 -9.47 9.39 -16.11
CA GLU A 175 -9.61 10.64 -15.34
C GLU A 175 -9.49 10.40 -13.84
N ARG A 176 -10.15 9.36 -13.34
CA ARG A 176 -10.25 9.04 -11.92
C ARG A 176 -8.90 8.75 -11.28
N LEU A 177 -7.99 8.13 -12.03
CA LEU A 177 -6.67 7.72 -11.55
C LEU A 177 -5.56 8.73 -11.83
N ASN A 178 -5.89 9.91 -12.37
CA ASN A 178 -5.04 11.10 -12.23
C ASN A 178 -5.35 11.73 -10.87
N ILE A 179 -4.63 11.28 -9.85
CA ILE A 179 -4.89 11.67 -8.45
C ILE A 179 -4.14 12.96 -8.14
N ASP A 180 -4.89 14.03 -7.88
CA ASP A 180 -4.33 15.32 -7.45
C ASP A 180 -3.70 15.16 -6.08
N THR A 181 -2.36 15.23 -6.03
CA THR A 181 -1.61 15.01 -4.80
C THR A 181 -0.96 16.30 -4.33
N THR A 182 -1.28 16.71 -3.11
CA THR A 182 -0.61 17.83 -2.43
C THR A 182 0.39 17.26 -1.43
N VAL A 183 1.66 17.63 -1.58
CA VAL A 183 2.72 17.28 -0.64
C VAL A 183 2.89 18.45 0.34
N PHE A 184 2.89 18.15 1.64
CA PHE A 184 3.03 19.13 2.70
C PHE A 184 4.38 19.02 3.40
N ASN A 185 5.03 20.16 3.60
CA ASN A 185 6.02 20.34 4.66
C ASN A 185 5.26 20.41 5.99
N VAL A 186 5.72 19.65 6.98
CA VAL A 186 5.05 19.53 8.28
C VAL A 186 5.96 20.09 9.36
N ILE A 187 5.46 21.08 10.11
CA ILE A 187 6.21 21.72 11.20
C ILE A 187 5.45 21.48 12.50
N ASN A 188 6.12 20.87 13.49
CA ASN A 188 5.56 20.71 14.83
C ASN A 188 6.08 21.82 15.74
N LYS A 189 5.20 22.76 16.12
CA LYS A 189 5.49 23.81 17.09
C LYS A 189 4.69 23.54 18.36
N ASN A 190 5.33 23.09 19.42
CA ASN A 190 4.74 23.00 20.77
C ASN A 190 3.34 22.35 20.80
N LYS A 191 3.18 21.16 20.21
CA LYS A 191 1.91 20.39 20.12
C LYS A 191 0.87 20.94 19.12
N THR A 192 1.24 21.93 18.31
CA THR A 192 0.47 22.35 17.14
C THR A 192 1.19 21.95 15.86
N TRP A 193 0.43 21.46 14.90
CA TRP A 193 0.93 21.08 13.58
C TRP A 193 0.61 22.20 12.59
N GLU A 194 1.64 22.70 11.92
CA GLU A 194 1.50 23.59 10.77
C GLU A 194 1.82 22.80 9.50
N PHE A 195 1.02 23.04 8.46
CA PHE A 195 1.13 22.37 7.17
C PHE A 195 1.32 23.44 6.09
N GLU A 196 2.45 23.39 5.40
CA GLU A 196 2.76 24.26 4.28
C GLU A 196 2.80 23.43 3.00
N ILE A 197 2.16 23.91 1.94
CA ILE A 197 2.18 23.22 0.65
C ILE A 197 3.59 23.30 0.08
N ASP A 198 4.19 22.14 -0.16
CA ASP A 198 5.49 22.02 -0.82
C ASP A 198 5.33 21.97 -2.33
N GLU A 199 4.57 20.98 -2.81
CA GLU A 199 4.28 20.81 -4.22
C GLU A 199 2.88 20.24 -4.44
N ASN A 200 2.31 20.54 -5.62
CA ASN A 200 1.15 19.84 -6.14
C ASN A 200 1.61 19.02 -7.36
N VAL A 201 1.31 17.73 -7.34
CA VAL A 201 1.78 16.77 -8.33
C VAL A 201 0.69 15.75 -8.61
N ILE A 202 0.53 15.37 -9.87
CA ILE A 202 -0.41 14.32 -10.25
C ILE A 202 0.25 12.96 -10.04
N TYR A 203 -0.40 12.09 -9.28
CA TYR A 203 -0.01 10.68 -9.14
C TYR A 203 -0.86 9.80 -10.05
N VAL A 204 -0.22 8.79 -10.64
CA VAL A 204 -0.86 7.76 -11.46
C VAL A 204 -0.30 6.38 -11.10
N PRO A 205 -1.07 5.28 -11.27
CA PRO A 205 -0.52 3.93 -11.23
C PRO A 205 0.63 3.77 -12.23
N TYR A 206 1.71 3.08 -11.88
CA TYR A 206 2.82 2.87 -12.82
C TYR A 206 2.40 2.04 -14.05
N ASN A 207 1.39 1.18 -13.89
CA ASN A 207 0.78 0.40 -14.96
C ASN A 207 -0.38 1.15 -15.64
N PHE A 208 -0.37 2.49 -15.64
CA PHE A 208 -1.47 3.33 -16.15
C PHE A 208 -1.94 2.93 -17.56
N ASN A 209 -1.01 2.54 -18.44
CA ASN A 209 -1.32 2.20 -19.83
C ASN A 209 -1.91 0.79 -20.00
N THR A 210 -1.66 -0.13 -19.05
CA THR A 210 -2.17 -1.53 -19.09
C THR A 210 -3.28 -1.77 -18.05
N ILE A 211 -3.75 -0.72 -17.39
CA ILE A 211 -4.62 -0.84 -16.22
C ILE A 211 -5.98 -1.46 -16.50
N ILE A 212 -6.49 -1.30 -17.72
CA ILE A 212 -7.77 -1.88 -18.14
C ILE A 212 -7.64 -3.41 -18.24
N GLU A 213 -6.51 -3.89 -18.75
CA GLU A 213 -6.20 -5.32 -18.88
C GLU A 213 -5.85 -5.95 -17.52
N ASP A 214 -5.03 -5.25 -16.73
CA ASP A 214 -4.63 -5.68 -15.39
C ASP A 214 -5.83 -5.71 -14.41
N ASN A 215 -6.85 -4.87 -14.63
CA ASN A 215 -7.98 -4.62 -13.73
C ASN A 215 -7.58 -4.28 -12.28
N GLU A 216 -6.34 -3.80 -12.10
CA GLU A 216 -5.75 -3.48 -10.81
C GLU A 216 -4.79 -2.30 -10.96
N ALA A 217 -4.90 -1.34 -10.05
CA ALA A 217 -4.00 -0.21 -9.99
C ALA A 217 -2.81 -0.59 -9.12
N LYS A 218 -1.64 -0.79 -9.73
CA LYS A 218 -0.43 -1.13 -8.98
C LYS A 218 0.12 0.13 -8.27
N ARG A 219 1.40 0.17 -7.91
CA ARG A 219 2.01 1.30 -7.18
C ARG A 219 1.72 2.65 -7.85
N LEU A 220 1.28 3.64 -7.07
CA LEU A 220 1.15 5.02 -7.52
C LEU A 220 2.53 5.69 -7.54
N ILE A 221 2.78 6.47 -8.59
CA ILE A 221 3.99 7.25 -8.79
C ILE A 221 3.64 8.64 -9.32
N PRO A 222 4.52 9.64 -9.14
CA PRO A 222 4.36 10.91 -9.84
C PRO A 222 4.25 10.69 -11.35
N ARG A 223 3.30 11.33 -12.02
CA ARG A 223 3.08 11.18 -13.47
C ARG A 223 4.33 11.51 -14.28
N ARG A 224 5.13 12.48 -13.83
CA ARG A 224 6.45 12.84 -14.42
C ARG A 224 7.49 11.71 -14.38
N ASN A 225 7.29 10.68 -13.55
CA ASN A 225 8.17 9.53 -13.48
C ASN A 225 7.74 8.40 -14.40
N LEU A 226 6.50 8.42 -14.94
CA LEU A 226 6.01 7.36 -15.84
C LEU A 226 6.87 7.23 -17.10
N THR A 227 7.34 8.35 -17.63
CA THR A 227 8.25 8.40 -18.80
C THR A 227 9.70 8.04 -18.48
N LYS A 228 10.06 7.99 -17.20
CA LYS A 228 11.40 7.64 -16.72
C LYS A 228 11.53 6.15 -16.35
N LEU A 229 10.43 5.41 -16.39
CA LEU A 229 10.47 3.97 -16.18
C LEU A 229 11.19 3.33 -17.37
N LEU A 230 12.29 2.61 -17.09
CA LEU A 230 13.00 1.77 -18.05
C LEU A 230 12.01 0.85 -18.80
N PRO A 231 12.36 0.46 -20.04
CA PRO A 231 11.57 0.69 -21.25
C PRO A 231 10.08 0.34 -21.13
N MET A 232 9.25 1.17 -21.76
CA MET A 232 7.84 0.87 -22.04
C MET A 232 7.74 -0.38 -22.93
N GLY A 233 7.65 -1.55 -22.30
CA GLY A 233 7.53 -2.81 -23.00
C GLY A 233 7.77 -4.00 -22.08
N GLU A 234 7.33 -5.15 -22.53
CA GLU A 234 7.72 -6.41 -21.93
C GLU A 234 9.16 -6.73 -22.34
N SER A 235 10.09 -6.92 -21.40
CA SER A 235 11.45 -7.33 -21.74
C SER A 235 11.40 -8.58 -22.62
N HIS A 236 12.20 -8.62 -23.70
CA HIS A 236 12.34 -9.80 -24.56
C HIS A 236 12.64 -11.07 -23.75
N TYR A 237 13.31 -10.90 -22.61
CA TYR A 237 13.70 -11.98 -21.72
C TYR A 237 12.64 -12.34 -20.68
N LYS A 238 11.51 -11.62 -20.55
CA LYS A 238 10.56 -11.83 -19.43
C LYS A 238 10.06 -13.26 -19.35
N GLN A 239 9.78 -13.91 -20.48
CA GLN A 239 9.37 -15.32 -20.51
C GLN A 239 10.47 -16.28 -20.02
N ASN A 240 11.73 -15.82 -20.00
CA ASN A 240 12.88 -16.57 -19.48
C ASN A 240 13.15 -16.26 -17.99
N PHE A 241 12.57 -15.19 -17.44
CA PHE A 241 12.70 -14.82 -16.02
C PHE A 241 11.75 -15.66 -15.14
N ASN A 242 12.22 -16.83 -14.74
CA ASN A 242 11.43 -17.78 -13.93
C ASN A 242 11.61 -17.60 -12.42
N ARG A 243 12.55 -16.73 -11.99
CA ARG A 243 12.99 -16.60 -10.59
C ARG A 243 12.96 -15.16 -10.05
N GLY A 244 12.09 -14.29 -10.57
CA GLY A 244 12.00 -12.91 -10.09
C GLY A 244 13.33 -12.17 -10.24
N ALA A 245 13.69 -11.34 -9.25
CA ALA A 245 14.98 -10.65 -9.20
C ALA A 245 16.10 -11.58 -8.69
N ASP A 246 16.51 -12.55 -9.52
CA ASP A 246 17.66 -13.43 -9.26
C ASP A 246 18.72 -13.17 -10.34
N LEU A 247 19.97 -13.02 -9.92
CA LEU A 247 21.11 -12.87 -10.84
C LEU A 247 21.54 -14.27 -11.28
N ILE A 248 21.02 -14.72 -12.42
CA ILE A 248 21.36 -16.01 -13.02
C ILE A 248 21.93 -15.83 -14.44
N PRO A 249 22.91 -16.65 -14.84
CA PRO A 249 23.51 -17.72 -14.06
C PRO A 249 24.60 -17.19 -13.09
N ARG A 250 24.57 -17.63 -11.82
CA ARG A 250 25.40 -17.05 -10.74
C ARG A 250 26.89 -17.15 -10.99
N ASN A 251 27.34 -18.23 -11.61
CA ASN A 251 28.73 -18.44 -12.04
C ASN A 251 29.22 -17.43 -13.09
N PHE A 252 28.34 -16.60 -13.65
CA PHE A 252 28.73 -15.51 -14.56
C PHE A 252 28.92 -14.18 -13.84
N PHE A 253 28.05 -13.90 -12.85
CA PHE A 253 28.04 -12.62 -12.15
C PHE A 253 28.91 -12.63 -10.90
N PHE A 254 28.91 -13.71 -10.13
CA PHE A 254 29.61 -13.74 -8.84
C PHE A 254 31.08 -14.13 -9.03
N ILE A 255 31.95 -13.33 -8.44
CA ILE A 255 33.41 -13.42 -8.58
C ILE A 255 34.08 -13.50 -7.21
N LYS A 256 35.35 -13.91 -7.22
CA LYS A 256 36.29 -13.80 -6.10
C LYS A 256 37.58 -13.19 -6.60
N ILE A 257 38.17 -12.32 -5.79
CA ILE A 257 39.50 -11.77 -6.04
C ILE A 257 40.50 -12.56 -5.19
N ILE A 258 41.43 -13.27 -5.83
CA ILE A 258 42.50 -14.04 -5.18
C ILE A 258 43.81 -13.68 -5.87
N ASP A 259 44.80 -13.19 -5.11
CA ASP A 259 46.12 -12.79 -5.64
C ASP A 259 46.02 -11.86 -6.88
N ASP A 260 45.18 -10.82 -6.77
CA ASP A 260 44.84 -9.85 -7.83
C ASP A 260 44.17 -10.44 -9.08
N LYS A 261 43.76 -11.71 -9.04
CA LYS A 261 43.01 -12.37 -10.12
C LYS A 261 41.54 -12.42 -9.82
N ILE A 262 40.72 -12.04 -10.80
CA ILE A 262 39.27 -12.14 -10.72
C ILE A 262 38.86 -13.50 -11.27
N ILE A 263 38.30 -14.36 -10.43
CA ILE A 263 37.85 -15.70 -10.83
C ILE A 263 36.35 -15.88 -10.54
N PRO A 264 35.64 -16.77 -11.26
CA PRO A 264 34.27 -17.11 -10.90
C PRO A 264 34.18 -17.68 -9.48
N ASP A 265 33.16 -17.28 -8.71
CA ASP A 265 32.91 -17.91 -7.41
C ASP A 265 32.40 -19.35 -7.59
N LYS A 266 33.35 -20.30 -7.51
CA LYS A 266 33.07 -21.72 -7.70
C LYS A 266 32.11 -22.34 -6.67
N SER A 267 31.91 -21.68 -5.53
CA SER A 267 30.96 -22.13 -4.50
C SER A 267 29.50 -21.95 -4.93
N LEU A 268 29.25 -21.12 -5.95
CA LEU A 268 27.90 -20.77 -6.43
C LEU A 268 27.55 -21.46 -7.76
N LEU A 269 28.20 -22.59 -8.06
CA LEU A 269 27.95 -23.37 -9.27
C LEU A 269 26.48 -23.75 -9.38
N GLN A 270 25.90 -23.51 -10.55
CA GLN A 270 24.51 -23.82 -10.84
C GLN A 270 24.34 -25.19 -11.49
N HIS A 271 23.12 -25.71 -11.44
CA HIS A 271 22.74 -26.91 -12.19
C HIS A 271 22.64 -26.62 -13.69
N LYS A 272 22.49 -27.67 -14.50
CA LYS A 272 22.27 -27.56 -15.95
C LYS A 272 21.17 -26.52 -16.27
N PRO A 273 21.35 -25.69 -17.31
CA PRO A 273 22.41 -25.74 -18.32
C PRO A 273 23.73 -25.06 -17.91
N TRP A 274 23.81 -24.43 -16.73
CA TRP A 274 24.92 -23.55 -16.33
C TRP A 274 25.93 -24.21 -15.40
N ASN A 275 26.08 -25.54 -15.47
CA ASN A 275 26.97 -26.32 -14.62
C ASN A 275 28.43 -26.33 -15.12
N PHE A 276 28.86 -25.25 -15.75
CA PHE A 276 30.20 -25.07 -16.30
C PHE A 276 30.67 -23.64 -16.07
N TYR A 277 31.98 -23.42 -16.09
CA TYR A 277 32.56 -22.07 -16.03
C TYR A 277 32.93 -21.64 -17.45
N PHE A 278 32.53 -20.43 -17.82
CA PHE A 278 32.82 -19.90 -19.16
C PHE A 278 34.30 -19.57 -19.34
N VAL A 279 34.95 -19.16 -18.25
CA VAL A 279 36.37 -18.78 -18.17
C VAL A 279 36.94 -19.20 -16.82
N GLU A 280 38.26 -19.37 -16.75
CA GLU A 280 38.96 -19.64 -15.48
C GLU A 280 39.28 -18.34 -14.72
N GLU A 281 39.50 -17.25 -15.44
CA GLU A 281 39.86 -15.92 -14.96
C GLU A 281 39.13 -14.88 -15.82
N TYR A 282 38.68 -13.81 -15.19
CA TYR A 282 37.99 -12.68 -15.81
C TYR A 282 38.92 -11.47 -15.89
N ASP A 283 38.84 -10.73 -17.00
CA ASP A 283 39.43 -9.40 -17.13
C ASP A 283 38.30 -8.36 -17.02
N ILE A 284 38.12 -7.80 -15.83
CA ILE A 284 37.01 -6.92 -15.47
C ILE A 284 37.57 -5.67 -14.79
N GLU A 285 37.17 -4.50 -15.26
CA GLU A 285 37.52 -3.23 -14.61
C GLU A 285 36.88 -3.13 -13.22
N GLU A 286 37.66 -2.70 -12.23
CA GLU A 286 37.25 -2.63 -10.81
C GLU A 286 35.95 -1.84 -10.60
N LYS A 287 35.69 -0.83 -11.44
CA LYS A 287 34.48 -0.01 -11.37
C LYS A 287 33.19 -0.82 -11.56
N TYR A 288 33.25 -1.94 -12.28
CA TYR A 288 32.12 -2.85 -12.51
C TYR A 288 32.02 -3.97 -11.47
N ILE A 289 32.87 -3.98 -10.44
CA ILE A 289 32.80 -4.92 -9.32
C ILE A 289 31.96 -4.29 -8.21
N PHE A 290 30.92 -5.00 -7.77
CA PHE A 290 29.98 -4.54 -6.76
C PHE A 290 29.92 -5.52 -5.59
N ASN A 291 29.72 -4.97 -4.39
CA ASN A 291 29.36 -5.77 -3.23
C ASN A 291 27.84 -6.01 -3.23
N VAL A 292 27.45 -7.27 -3.34
CA VAL A 292 26.05 -7.71 -3.38
C VAL A 292 25.74 -8.55 -2.14
N CYS A 293 24.70 -8.11 -1.41
CA CYS A 293 24.11 -8.89 -0.33
C CYS A 293 23.14 -9.92 -0.90
N LYS A 294 23.29 -11.19 -0.52
CA LYS A 294 22.29 -12.23 -0.80
C LYS A 294 21.31 -12.31 0.38
N SER A 295 20.10 -12.80 0.12
CA SER A 295 19.11 -13.02 1.18
C SER A 295 19.60 -13.96 2.28
N THR A 296 20.55 -14.85 2.00
CA THR A 296 21.20 -15.73 2.99
C THR A 296 22.09 -14.99 3.98
N GLU A 297 22.62 -13.83 3.60
CA GLU A 297 23.51 -13.02 4.44
C GLU A 297 22.76 -11.92 5.21
N LEU A 298 21.46 -11.78 4.94
CA LEU A 298 20.63 -10.76 5.56
C LEU A 298 19.92 -11.33 6.79
N VAL A 299 20.28 -10.83 7.97
CA VAL A 299 19.54 -11.07 9.22
C VAL A 299 18.94 -9.76 9.71
N PRO A 300 17.93 -9.77 10.61
CA PRO A 300 17.33 -8.54 11.10
C PRO A 300 18.38 -7.57 11.65
N PHE A 301 18.45 -6.38 11.05
CA PHE A 301 19.34 -5.27 11.43
C PHE A 301 20.84 -5.53 11.26
N TYR A 302 21.25 -6.60 10.58
CA TYR A 302 22.66 -6.90 10.40
C TYR A 302 22.94 -7.64 9.08
N LEU A 303 24.10 -7.33 8.48
CA LEU A 303 24.59 -7.99 7.28
C LEU A 303 25.76 -8.90 7.66
N LEU A 304 25.59 -10.21 7.46
CA LEU A 304 26.59 -11.20 7.83
C LEU A 304 27.82 -11.12 6.92
N ASP A 305 27.59 -11.00 5.61
CA ASP A 305 28.65 -10.96 4.61
C ASP A 305 28.16 -10.30 3.30
N VAL A 306 29.11 -9.95 2.43
CA VAL A 306 28.87 -9.47 1.06
C VAL A 306 29.58 -10.36 0.06
N ASN A 307 28.99 -10.52 -1.11
CA ASN A 307 29.60 -11.27 -2.21
C ASN A 307 30.07 -10.27 -3.27
N GLN A 308 31.20 -10.54 -3.91
CA GLN A 308 31.64 -9.73 -5.04
C GLN A 308 30.94 -10.18 -6.32
N CYS A 309 30.44 -9.21 -7.07
CA CYS A 309 29.63 -9.44 -8.25
C CYS A 309 30.06 -8.48 -9.36
N PHE A 310 30.25 -8.98 -10.57
CA PHE A 310 30.34 -8.17 -11.77
C PHE A 310 28.95 -7.70 -12.19
N LEU A 311 28.76 -6.40 -12.37
CA LEU A 311 27.55 -5.84 -12.97
C LEU A 311 27.94 -4.82 -14.05
N PRO A 312 27.43 -4.94 -15.29
CA PRO A 312 27.73 -4.03 -16.39
C PRO A 312 26.92 -2.73 -16.29
N ILE A 313 26.98 -2.08 -15.13
CA ILE A 313 26.27 -0.83 -14.83
C ILE A 313 27.22 0.18 -14.20
N GLU A 314 26.98 1.46 -14.48
CA GLU A 314 27.73 2.55 -13.88
C GLU A 314 27.35 2.77 -12.42
N ARG A 315 28.34 3.10 -11.58
CA ARG A 315 28.09 3.28 -10.13
C ARG A 315 27.31 4.55 -9.81
N GLU A 316 27.38 5.53 -10.69
CA GLU A 316 26.88 6.89 -10.45
C GLU A 316 25.40 7.03 -10.77
N ASP A 317 24.96 6.44 -11.88
CA ASP A 317 23.59 6.57 -12.40
C ASP A 317 22.90 5.23 -12.68
N PHE A 318 23.61 4.11 -12.47
CA PHE A 318 23.14 2.75 -12.74
C PHE A 318 22.72 2.52 -14.20
N ASN A 319 23.23 3.33 -15.14
CA ASN A 319 23.03 3.09 -16.57
C ASN A 319 23.85 1.88 -17.04
N TYR A 320 23.29 1.17 -18.01
CA TYR A 320 23.90 0.00 -18.63
C TYR A 320 24.83 0.41 -19.78
N HIS A 321 25.98 -0.25 -19.90
CA HIS A 321 26.84 -0.16 -21.08
C HIS A 321 26.55 -1.32 -22.05
N GLU A 322 26.18 -0.98 -23.28
CA GLU A 322 25.97 -1.95 -24.38
C GLU A 322 27.22 -2.70 -24.79
#